data_AF-A0A2W4XRK7-F1
#
_entry.id   AF-A0A2W4XRK7-F1
#
_cell.length_a   1.000
_cell.length_b   1.000
_cell.length_c   1.000
_cell.angle_alpha   90.00
_cell.angle_beta   90.00
_cell.angle_gamma   90.00
#
_symmetry.space_group_name_H-M   'P 1'
#
loop_
_entity.id
_entity.type
_entity.pdbx_description
1 polymer ?
#
loop_
_entity_poly.entity_id
_entity_poly.type
_entity_poly.pdbx_seq_one_letter_code
_entity_poly.pdbx_strand_id
1 'polypeptide(L)'
;MELTLWTYEGPPHVGAMRVATSMEGVHYVLHAPQGDTYADLLFTMIERRDRRPPVSYTTFQARDLGGDTAEMVKTSVREAYERFKPQVMLVGESCTAELIQDQPGSLAKSMNLPIPVVSLDLPAYSKKENWGASETLYHLVRSLLLPHVLAPGSKRPARDLEMRPKANIIGPTALGFRCRDDIQEVLKLLAEIGVEANVIAPLGATPDDLMRIPDADFNICLYPEIAQTTCDWLKRSFDQPIVTTVPIGVGATRDFIAEIGEVAGIDVSRALARSKADTLGNWNAARLSSSAAPGASRLPWYSRSVDSTYLTGKRVFIFGDATHAIAAARIATEELGFTLVGIGTYSRKFARQIREVAKQHGLEAVISDDYLAVETAVAEAAPELVLGTQMERHIAKRLGIPCAVISTPIHVQDVPARYSPQMGWEGANVIFDDWVHPLMMGLEEHLIGMFREDFEFAEGHMSHLHTAPHAAPLQSAGSPIVASGSEMAASAALNSESKPMAAASEDAAEANGKINGDTETGAASWSPDGIAELKKIPFFVRGKVKRNTEKFASDRGITAITVDTLYEAKAAIGQ
;
A
#
# COMPACT_ATOMS: atom_id res chain seq x y z
N MET A 1 -18.39 -13.84 -13.01
CA MET A 1 -17.40 -12.87 -13.49
C MET A 1 -17.55 -11.62 -12.65
N GLU A 2 -16.43 -11.02 -12.24
CA GLU A 2 -16.40 -9.78 -11.46
C GLU A 2 -15.84 -8.69 -12.38
N LEU A 3 -16.51 -7.53 -12.44
CA LEU A 3 -16.06 -6.41 -13.28
C LEU A 3 -14.97 -5.66 -12.52
N THR A 4 -13.74 -5.69 -13.03
CA THR A 4 -12.58 -5.12 -12.34
C THR A 4 -11.77 -4.24 -13.27
N LEU A 5 -11.78 -2.92 -13.01
CA LEU A 5 -10.94 -1.95 -13.73
C LEU A 5 -9.55 -1.80 -13.08
N TRP A 6 -9.50 -1.88 -11.74
CA TRP A 6 -8.29 -1.80 -10.95
C TRP A 6 -8.25 -2.96 -9.95
N THR A 7 -7.08 -3.54 -9.74
CA THR A 7 -6.84 -4.57 -8.72
C THR A 7 -5.74 -4.13 -7.77
N TYR A 8 -5.94 -4.33 -6.47
CA TYR A 8 -4.92 -4.04 -5.46
C TYR A 8 -3.74 -5.02 -5.48
N GLU A 9 -3.97 -6.24 -5.96
CA GLU A 9 -2.94 -7.27 -6.06
C GLU A 9 -2.99 -7.93 -7.44
N GLY A 10 -1.83 -8.33 -7.96
CA GLY A 10 -1.74 -9.19 -9.14
C GLY A 10 -2.16 -10.64 -8.86
N PRO A 11 -2.02 -11.51 -9.88
CA PRO A 11 -2.20 -12.95 -9.72
C PRO A 11 -1.07 -13.58 -8.88
N PRO A 12 -1.27 -14.78 -8.30
CA PRO A 12 -0.32 -15.36 -7.35
C PRO A 12 1.04 -15.71 -7.97
N HIS A 13 1.12 -15.96 -9.28
CA HIS A 13 2.41 -16.19 -9.96
C HIS A 13 3.29 -14.94 -9.98
N VAL A 14 2.72 -13.72 -9.94
CA VAL A 14 3.52 -12.49 -9.74
C VAL A 14 4.14 -12.48 -8.35
N GLY A 15 3.42 -13.00 -7.35
CA GLY A 15 3.96 -13.24 -6.01
C GLY A 15 5.13 -14.23 -6.01
N ALA A 16 5.03 -15.32 -6.77
CA ALA A 16 6.14 -16.26 -6.96
C ALA A 16 7.35 -15.60 -7.66
N MET A 17 7.10 -14.79 -8.69
CA MET A 17 8.14 -14.00 -9.36
C MET A 17 8.83 -13.03 -8.39
N ARG A 18 8.09 -12.40 -7.48
CA ARG A 18 8.66 -11.52 -6.44
C ARG A 18 9.65 -12.30 -5.58
N VAL A 19 9.31 -13.49 -5.11
CA VAL A 19 10.24 -14.34 -4.32
C VAL A 19 11.45 -14.74 -5.14
N ALA A 20 11.26 -15.27 -6.36
CA ALA A 20 12.37 -15.68 -7.23
C ALA A 20 13.34 -14.52 -7.54
N THR A 21 12.79 -13.35 -7.86
CA THR A 21 13.57 -12.15 -8.20
C THR A 21 14.24 -11.53 -6.97
N SER A 22 13.69 -11.77 -5.77
CA SER A 22 14.32 -11.32 -4.52
C SER A 22 15.61 -12.08 -4.21
N MET A 23 15.75 -13.31 -4.71
CA MET A 23 16.82 -14.23 -4.38
C MET A 23 17.88 -14.31 -5.48
N GLU A 24 19.03 -14.89 -5.11
CA GLU A 24 20.09 -15.28 -6.04
C GLU A 24 20.20 -16.80 -6.11
N GLY A 25 20.60 -17.36 -7.26
CA GLY A 25 20.69 -18.82 -7.43
C GLY A 25 19.34 -19.55 -7.55
N VAL A 26 18.21 -18.84 -7.60
CA VAL A 26 16.88 -19.39 -7.86
C VAL A 26 16.44 -19.03 -9.28
N HIS A 27 15.93 -20.00 -10.04
CA HIS A 27 15.28 -19.74 -11.33
C HIS A 27 13.84 -20.21 -11.31
N TYR A 28 12.93 -19.44 -11.91
CA TYR A 28 11.51 -19.76 -11.98
C TYR A 28 11.11 -20.08 -13.42
N VAL A 29 10.57 -21.26 -13.66
CA VAL A 29 9.92 -21.60 -14.93
C VAL A 29 8.42 -21.50 -14.75
N LEU A 30 7.82 -20.54 -15.47
CA LEU A 30 6.39 -20.29 -15.45
C LEU A 30 5.76 -20.83 -16.73
N HIS A 31 4.83 -21.77 -16.58
CA HIS A 31 3.99 -22.18 -17.69
C HIS A 31 2.97 -21.09 -17.97
N ALA A 32 3.16 -20.38 -19.08
CA ALA A 32 2.37 -19.20 -19.43
C ALA A 32 2.21 -19.01 -20.93
N PRO A 33 1.11 -18.37 -21.36
CA PRO A 33 0.94 -17.96 -22.74
C PRO A 33 1.91 -16.82 -23.11
N GLN A 34 2.05 -16.58 -24.42
CA GLN A 34 2.74 -15.38 -24.89
C GLN A 34 2.02 -14.10 -24.41
N GLY A 35 2.77 -13.18 -23.80
CA GLY A 35 2.26 -11.89 -23.29
C GLY A 35 2.45 -11.71 -21.79
N ASP A 36 2.44 -12.79 -21.01
CA ASP A 36 2.62 -12.77 -19.55
C ASP A 36 4.03 -12.31 -19.11
N THR A 37 4.94 -12.14 -20.06
CA THR A 37 6.24 -11.49 -19.86
C THR A 37 6.13 -10.01 -19.48
N TYR A 38 4.94 -9.39 -19.55
CA TYR A 38 4.72 -8.03 -19.05
C TYR A 38 5.16 -7.87 -17.59
N ALA A 39 5.09 -8.95 -16.79
CA ALA A 39 5.48 -8.93 -15.39
C ALA A 39 6.97 -8.59 -15.20
N ASP A 40 7.83 -8.84 -16.19
CA ASP A 40 9.24 -8.42 -16.16
C ASP A 40 9.38 -6.89 -16.05
N LEU A 41 8.43 -6.13 -16.60
CA LEU A 41 8.43 -4.66 -16.56
C LEU A 41 8.19 -4.13 -15.14
N LEU A 42 7.52 -4.89 -14.27
CA LEU A 42 7.36 -4.51 -12.87
C LEU A 42 8.74 -4.38 -12.21
N PHE A 43 9.60 -5.36 -12.40
CA PHE A 43 10.94 -5.38 -11.81
C PHE A 43 11.92 -4.44 -12.52
N THR A 44 11.87 -4.38 -13.85
CA THR A 44 12.83 -3.60 -14.65
C THR A 44 12.48 -2.12 -14.75
N MET A 45 11.20 -1.74 -14.61
CA MET A 45 10.76 -0.35 -14.74
C MET A 45 10.35 0.29 -13.41
N ILE A 46 9.55 -0.41 -12.59
CA ILE A 46 9.12 0.12 -11.28
C ILE A 46 10.28 0.01 -10.29
N GLU A 47 10.82 -1.19 -10.10
CA GLU A 47 11.96 -1.41 -9.18
C GLU A 47 13.31 -1.01 -9.80
N ARG A 48 13.35 -0.78 -11.12
CA ARG A 48 14.55 -0.35 -11.88
C ARG A 48 15.74 -1.28 -11.71
N ARG A 49 15.49 -2.60 -11.67
CA ARG A 49 16.57 -3.60 -11.61
C ARG A 49 17.42 -3.56 -12.88
N ASP A 50 18.72 -3.75 -12.68
CA ASP A 50 19.75 -3.76 -13.72
C ASP A 50 19.90 -5.11 -14.45
N ARG A 51 19.06 -6.09 -14.07
CA ARG A 51 19.02 -7.44 -14.62
C ARG A 51 17.59 -7.88 -14.86
N ARG A 52 17.41 -8.77 -15.85
CA ARG A 52 16.13 -9.45 -16.07
C ARG A 52 15.78 -10.29 -14.84
N PRO A 53 14.49 -10.42 -14.49
CA PRO A 53 14.05 -11.42 -13.51
C PRO A 53 14.56 -12.82 -13.89
N PRO A 54 14.90 -13.68 -12.91
CA PRO A 54 15.31 -15.05 -13.16
C PRO A 54 14.09 -15.93 -13.46
N VAL A 55 13.33 -15.54 -14.50
CA VAL A 55 12.06 -16.14 -14.89
C VAL A 55 12.10 -16.51 -16.36
N SER A 56 11.78 -17.76 -16.66
CA SER A 56 11.57 -18.26 -18.02
C SER A 56 10.10 -18.62 -18.21
N TYR A 57 9.55 -18.24 -19.35
CA TYR A 57 8.15 -18.46 -19.70
C TYR A 57 8.09 -19.48 -20.83
N THR A 58 7.14 -20.42 -20.79
CA THR A 58 6.93 -21.34 -21.93
C THR A 58 6.42 -20.61 -23.17
N THR A 59 5.69 -19.50 -22.99
CA THR A 59 5.17 -18.64 -24.06
C THR A 59 4.33 -19.35 -25.14
N PHE A 60 3.46 -20.29 -24.72
CA PHE A 60 2.60 -21.00 -25.67
C PHE A 60 1.59 -20.05 -26.34
N GLN A 61 1.20 -20.38 -27.56
CA GLN A 61 0.25 -19.65 -28.40
C GLN A 61 -0.93 -20.55 -28.76
N ALA A 62 -1.95 -19.98 -29.41
CA ALA A 62 -3.13 -20.73 -29.84
C ALA A 62 -2.80 -21.96 -30.71
N ARG A 63 -1.76 -21.88 -31.54
CA ARG A 63 -1.31 -23.01 -32.39
C ARG A 63 -0.73 -24.17 -31.58
N ASP A 64 -0.21 -23.90 -30.39
CA ASP A 64 0.46 -24.90 -29.54
C ASP A 64 -0.57 -25.71 -28.74
N LEU A 65 -1.77 -25.17 -28.53
CA LEU A 65 -2.87 -25.84 -27.81
C LEU A 65 -3.39 -27.11 -28.52
N GLY A 66 -3.16 -27.23 -29.84
CA GLY A 66 -3.45 -28.45 -30.60
C GLY A 66 -2.29 -29.47 -30.58
N GLY A 67 -1.17 -29.11 -29.95
CA GLY A 67 0.04 -29.93 -29.84
C GLY A 67 0.31 -30.39 -28.41
N ASP A 68 1.59 -30.55 -28.08
CA ASP A 68 2.06 -31.02 -26.76
C ASP A 68 2.67 -29.85 -25.97
N THR A 69 1.82 -29.13 -25.23
CA THR A 69 2.23 -28.03 -24.34
C THR A 69 3.04 -28.53 -23.15
N ALA A 70 2.86 -29.78 -22.72
CA ALA A 70 3.67 -30.42 -21.68
C ALA A 70 5.14 -30.59 -22.10
N GLU A 71 5.41 -30.91 -23.38
CA GLU A 71 6.79 -30.95 -23.88
C GLU A 71 7.44 -29.55 -23.94
N MET A 72 6.65 -28.49 -24.16
CA MET A 72 7.16 -27.11 -24.07
C MET A 72 7.63 -26.77 -22.65
N VAL A 73 6.91 -27.24 -21.62
CA VAL A 73 7.33 -27.11 -20.22
C VAL A 73 8.67 -27.80 -20.02
N LYS A 74 8.79 -29.08 -20.41
CA LYS A 74 10.03 -29.85 -20.23
C LYS A 74 11.20 -29.19 -20.96
N THR A 75 10.98 -28.71 -22.17
CA THR A 75 11.98 -27.99 -22.96
C THR A 75 12.42 -26.72 -22.22
N SER A 76 11.48 -25.90 -21.75
CA SER A 76 11.78 -24.67 -21.02
C SER A 76 12.53 -24.92 -19.71
N VAL A 77 12.17 -25.99 -18.98
CA VAL A 77 12.86 -26.44 -17.77
C VAL A 77 14.30 -26.85 -18.07
N ARG A 78 14.51 -27.65 -19.12
CA ARG A 78 15.85 -28.10 -19.55
C ARG A 78 16.72 -26.92 -19.97
N GLU A 79 16.21 -26.05 -20.83
CA GLU A 79 16.95 -24.88 -21.32
C GLU A 79 17.28 -23.89 -20.20
N ALA A 80 16.35 -23.64 -19.29
CA ALA A 80 16.60 -22.79 -18.12
C ALA A 80 17.72 -23.36 -17.24
N TYR A 81 17.69 -24.67 -16.97
CA TYR A 81 18.74 -25.33 -16.21
C TYR A 81 20.10 -25.29 -16.94
N GLU A 82 20.13 -25.60 -18.23
CA GLU A 82 21.35 -25.61 -19.03
C GLU A 82 22.00 -24.23 -19.14
N ARG A 83 21.18 -23.18 -19.29
CA ARG A 83 21.66 -21.81 -19.46
C ARG A 83 22.09 -21.16 -18.16
N PHE A 84 21.27 -21.27 -17.11
CA PHE A 84 21.44 -20.46 -15.89
C PHE A 84 22.09 -21.21 -14.74
N LYS A 85 22.07 -22.56 -14.76
CA LYS A 85 22.64 -23.42 -13.70
C LYS A 85 22.23 -22.96 -12.27
N PRO A 86 20.94 -22.79 -11.98
CA PRO A 86 20.49 -22.36 -10.66
C PRO A 86 20.75 -23.43 -9.60
N GLN A 87 20.80 -23.03 -8.33
CA GLN A 87 20.85 -23.94 -7.18
C GLN A 87 19.50 -24.58 -6.90
N VAL A 88 18.40 -23.86 -7.16
CA VAL A 88 17.02 -24.36 -7.02
C VAL A 88 16.18 -23.87 -8.19
N MET A 89 15.29 -24.74 -8.68
CA MET A 89 14.30 -24.37 -9.69
C MET A 89 12.89 -24.35 -9.10
N LEU A 90 12.20 -23.22 -9.25
CA LEU A 90 10.77 -23.11 -9.03
C LEU A 90 10.04 -23.44 -10.33
N VAL A 91 8.91 -24.14 -10.25
CA VAL A 91 8.07 -24.44 -11.41
C VAL A 91 6.61 -24.25 -11.04
N GLY A 92 5.86 -23.50 -11.84
CA GLY A 92 4.46 -23.19 -11.58
C GLY A 92 3.70 -22.75 -12.83
N GLU A 93 2.45 -22.34 -12.63
CA GLU A 93 1.49 -22.04 -13.69
C GLU A 93 0.96 -20.61 -13.63
N SER A 94 0.70 -20.03 -14.80
CA SER A 94 -0.16 -18.84 -14.96
C SER A 94 -1.64 -19.23 -14.90
N CYS A 95 -2.54 -18.24 -14.86
CA CYS A 95 -3.98 -18.50 -14.88
C CYS A 95 -4.45 -19.28 -16.12
N THR A 96 -3.86 -19.03 -17.29
CA THR A 96 -4.24 -19.75 -18.52
C THR A 96 -3.68 -21.18 -18.49
N ALA A 97 -2.46 -21.37 -17.98
CA ALA A 97 -1.86 -22.70 -17.85
C ALA A 97 -2.60 -23.58 -16.83
N GLU A 98 -3.14 -22.99 -15.77
CA GLU A 98 -3.98 -23.69 -14.80
C GLU A 98 -5.21 -24.34 -15.48
N LEU A 99 -5.69 -23.83 -16.62
CA LEU A 99 -6.84 -24.43 -17.33
C LEU A 99 -6.47 -25.67 -18.15
N ILE A 100 -5.23 -25.75 -18.67
CA ILE A 100 -4.78 -26.86 -19.52
C ILE A 100 -4.29 -28.06 -18.69
N GLN A 101 -3.96 -27.84 -17.41
CA GLN A 101 -3.68 -28.92 -16.44
C GLN A 101 -2.52 -29.84 -16.84
N ASP A 102 -1.46 -29.27 -17.41
CA ASP A 102 -0.24 -30.01 -17.80
C ASP A 102 0.61 -30.46 -16.59
N GLN A 103 0.33 -29.97 -15.39
CA GLN A 103 1.02 -30.34 -14.14
C GLN A 103 2.55 -30.12 -14.22
N PRO A 104 3.02 -28.91 -14.56
CA PRO A 104 4.42 -28.64 -14.90
C PRO A 104 5.38 -28.95 -13.77
N GLY A 105 4.98 -28.77 -12.51
CA GLY A 105 5.83 -29.10 -11.37
C GLY A 105 6.07 -30.60 -11.20
N SER A 106 5.06 -31.44 -11.43
CA SER A 106 5.21 -32.90 -11.45
C SER A 106 6.07 -33.35 -12.63
N LEU A 107 5.85 -32.76 -13.82
CA LEU A 107 6.67 -33.01 -15.00
C LEU A 107 8.14 -32.68 -14.73
N ALA A 108 8.43 -31.50 -14.18
CA ALA A 108 9.79 -31.07 -13.88
C ALA A 108 10.48 -31.99 -12.85
N LYS A 109 9.76 -32.46 -11.83
CA LYS A 109 10.29 -33.46 -10.88
C LYS A 109 10.66 -34.78 -11.56
N SER A 110 9.86 -35.22 -12.54
CA SER A 110 10.15 -36.46 -13.29
C SER A 110 11.39 -36.38 -14.18
N MET A 111 11.87 -35.16 -14.47
CA MET A 111 13.08 -34.94 -15.27
C MET A 111 14.38 -35.25 -14.53
N ASN A 112 14.34 -35.49 -13.21
CA ASN A 112 15.50 -35.83 -12.38
C ASN A 112 16.70 -34.89 -12.56
N LEU A 113 16.44 -33.57 -12.58
CA LEU A 113 17.50 -32.56 -12.58
C LEU A 113 18.39 -32.74 -11.33
N PRO A 114 19.69 -32.43 -11.41
CA PRO A 114 20.62 -32.58 -10.28
C PRO A 114 20.50 -31.45 -9.25
N ILE A 115 19.36 -30.76 -9.21
CA ILE A 115 19.04 -29.66 -8.30
C ILE A 115 17.62 -29.85 -7.74
N PRO A 116 17.31 -29.31 -6.55
CA PRO A 116 15.94 -29.31 -6.03
C PRO A 116 14.97 -28.58 -6.98
N VAL A 117 13.83 -29.22 -7.23
CA VAL A 117 12.71 -28.64 -7.99
C VAL A 117 11.51 -28.46 -7.06
N VAL A 118 11.08 -27.22 -6.88
CA VAL A 118 9.92 -26.85 -6.06
C VAL A 118 8.72 -26.63 -6.97
N SER A 119 7.72 -27.51 -6.83
CA SER A 119 6.43 -27.38 -7.50
C SER A 119 5.56 -26.37 -6.76
N LEU A 120 5.04 -25.39 -7.48
CA LEU A 120 4.18 -24.34 -6.94
C LEU A 120 2.75 -24.53 -7.46
N ASP A 121 1.85 -24.89 -6.55
CA ASP A 121 0.41 -25.03 -6.84
C ASP A 121 -0.30 -23.75 -6.38
N LEU A 122 -0.51 -22.82 -7.33
CA LEU A 122 -0.95 -21.46 -7.03
C LEU A 122 -2.31 -21.15 -7.70
N PRO A 123 -3.45 -21.31 -7.00
CA PRO A 123 -4.78 -21.15 -7.61
C PRO A 123 -5.07 -19.70 -8.01
N ALA A 124 -4.89 -19.37 -9.29
CA ALA A 124 -4.95 -18.00 -9.80
C ALA A 124 -6.36 -17.40 -9.77
N TYR A 125 -7.39 -18.25 -9.74
CA TYR A 125 -8.79 -17.84 -9.72
C TYR A 125 -9.35 -17.60 -8.31
N SER A 126 -8.60 -17.90 -7.25
CA SER A 126 -9.06 -17.73 -5.86
C SER A 126 -8.06 -17.05 -4.93
N LYS A 127 -6.80 -16.95 -5.34
CA LYS A 127 -5.71 -16.34 -4.59
C LYS A 127 -5.08 -15.21 -5.39
N LYS A 128 -4.28 -14.40 -4.69
CA LYS A 128 -3.67 -13.17 -5.20
C LYS A 128 -2.18 -13.15 -4.90
N GLU A 129 -1.53 -12.09 -5.33
CA GLU A 129 -0.08 -11.88 -5.29
C GLU A 129 0.57 -12.16 -3.93
N ASN A 130 0.10 -11.54 -2.83
CA ASN A 130 0.76 -11.72 -1.53
C ASN A 130 0.66 -13.16 -1.03
N TRP A 131 -0.48 -13.81 -1.29
CA TRP A 131 -0.62 -15.24 -0.98
C TRP A 131 0.35 -16.08 -1.82
N GLY A 132 0.48 -15.80 -3.12
CA GLY A 132 1.43 -16.50 -3.99
C GLY A 132 2.88 -16.34 -3.54
N ALA A 133 3.27 -15.14 -3.10
CA ALA A 133 4.58 -14.90 -2.51
C ALA A 133 4.78 -15.65 -1.19
N SER A 134 3.77 -15.63 -0.30
CA SER A 134 3.83 -16.32 0.99
C SER A 134 3.98 -17.83 0.84
N GLU A 135 3.19 -18.46 -0.03
CA GLU A 135 3.27 -19.89 -0.30
C GLU A 135 4.57 -20.25 -1.02
N THR A 136 5.04 -19.42 -1.96
CA THR A 136 6.31 -19.69 -2.67
C THR A 136 7.48 -19.70 -1.70
N LEU A 137 7.57 -18.70 -0.80
CA LEU A 137 8.60 -18.66 0.24
C LEU A 137 8.49 -19.87 1.17
N TYR A 138 7.28 -20.19 1.62
CA TYR A 138 7.03 -21.34 2.50
C TYR A 138 7.45 -22.66 1.84
N HIS A 139 7.02 -22.92 0.61
CA HIS A 139 7.36 -24.15 -0.11
C HIS A 139 8.85 -24.25 -0.41
N LEU A 140 9.51 -23.15 -0.78
CA LEU A 140 10.94 -23.12 -0.98
C LEU A 140 11.72 -23.47 0.29
N VAL A 141 11.46 -22.74 1.39
CA VAL A 141 12.10 -22.98 2.69
C VAL A 141 11.81 -24.39 3.19
N ARG A 142 10.54 -24.82 3.13
CA ARG A 142 10.14 -26.16 3.55
C ARG A 142 10.83 -27.23 2.72
N SER A 143 10.89 -27.12 1.40
CA SER A 143 11.53 -28.13 0.54
C SER A 143 13.01 -28.31 0.85
N LEU A 144 13.73 -27.22 1.15
CA LEU A 144 15.15 -27.26 1.47
C LEU A 144 15.43 -27.78 2.89
N LEU A 145 14.60 -27.39 3.85
CA LEU A 145 14.81 -27.69 5.27
C LEU A 145 14.10 -28.95 5.77
N LEU A 146 13.18 -29.55 4.98
CA LEU A 146 12.44 -30.75 5.40
C LEU A 146 13.34 -31.89 5.93
N PRO A 147 14.51 -32.19 5.32
CA PRO A 147 15.41 -33.23 5.83
C PRO A 147 16.07 -32.90 7.18
N HIS A 148 16.05 -31.63 7.60
CA HIS A 148 16.73 -31.12 8.79
C HIS A 148 15.76 -30.85 9.96
N VAL A 149 14.46 -31.10 9.77
CA VAL A 149 13.43 -30.85 10.78
C VAL A 149 13.70 -31.66 12.04
N LEU A 150 13.50 -31.02 13.20
CA LEU A 150 13.67 -31.64 14.51
C LEU A 150 12.70 -32.83 14.68
N ALA A 151 13.17 -33.90 15.31
CA ALA A 151 12.31 -35.04 15.65
C ALA A 151 11.15 -34.60 16.56
N PRO A 152 9.95 -35.17 16.45
CA PRO A 152 8.82 -34.80 17.31
C PRO A 152 9.19 -34.85 18.80
N GLY A 153 8.97 -33.75 19.52
CA GLY A 153 9.27 -33.63 20.96
C GLY A 153 10.72 -33.31 21.30
N SER A 154 11.62 -33.22 20.33
CA SER A 154 12.97 -32.69 20.57
C SER A 154 12.94 -31.17 20.72
N LYS A 155 13.75 -30.66 21.65
CA LYS A 155 13.92 -29.22 21.89
C LYS A 155 15.22 -28.75 21.29
N ARG A 156 15.24 -27.50 20.87
CA ARG A 156 16.47 -26.85 20.44
C ARG A 156 17.49 -26.81 21.59
N PRO A 157 18.80 -26.97 21.33
CA PRO A 157 19.85 -26.66 22.30
C PRO A 157 19.69 -25.25 22.87
N ALA A 158 19.95 -25.08 24.16
CA ALA A 158 19.95 -23.76 24.77
C ALA A 158 21.03 -22.88 24.12
N ARG A 159 20.70 -21.62 23.86
CA ARG A 159 21.64 -20.62 23.37
C ARG A 159 22.77 -20.42 24.38
N ASP A 160 23.99 -20.30 23.88
CA ASP A 160 25.12 -19.81 24.68
C ASP A 160 24.93 -18.30 24.96
N LEU A 161 24.81 -17.96 26.24
CA LEU A 161 24.55 -16.59 26.68
C LEU A 161 25.76 -15.66 26.43
N GLU A 162 26.97 -16.21 26.26
CA GLU A 162 28.17 -15.43 25.92
C GLU A 162 28.20 -15.00 24.44
N MET A 163 27.45 -15.69 23.58
CA MET A 163 27.33 -15.38 22.16
C MET A 163 26.19 -14.39 21.91
N ARG A 164 26.37 -13.53 20.91
CA ARG A 164 25.29 -12.63 20.46
C ARG A 164 24.13 -13.44 19.91
N PRO A 165 22.88 -13.11 20.26
CA PRO A 165 21.73 -13.77 19.69
C PRO A 165 21.65 -13.50 18.19
N LYS A 166 21.23 -14.51 17.44
CA LYS A 166 21.07 -14.48 15.99
C LYS A 166 19.59 -14.44 15.60
N ALA A 167 19.22 -13.58 14.68
CA ALA A 167 17.86 -13.48 14.17
C ALA A 167 17.82 -13.72 12.66
N ASN A 168 16.83 -14.47 12.18
CA ASN A 168 16.47 -14.38 10.76
C ASN A 168 15.47 -13.24 10.55
N ILE A 169 15.59 -12.52 9.44
CA ILE A 169 14.61 -11.51 8.99
C ILE A 169 13.85 -12.11 7.82
N ILE A 170 12.57 -12.42 8.01
CA ILE A 170 11.74 -13.12 7.02
C ILE A 170 10.64 -12.18 6.49
N GLY A 171 10.45 -12.17 5.17
CA GLY A 171 9.39 -11.41 4.50
C GLY A 171 9.79 -10.38 3.44
N PRO A 172 10.92 -9.65 3.54
CA PRO A 172 11.21 -8.59 2.57
C PRO A 172 11.36 -9.15 1.15
N THR A 173 10.72 -8.50 0.17
CA THR A 173 10.67 -8.96 -1.22
C THR A 173 10.92 -7.83 -2.21
N ALA A 174 11.30 -8.20 -3.43
CA ALA A 174 11.15 -7.40 -4.64
C ALA A 174 9.70 -6.91 -4.77
N LEU A 175 9.53 -5.69 -5.27
CA LEU A 175 8.24 -4.96 -5.33
C LEU A 175 7.52 -4.79 -3.98
N GLY A 176 8.15 -5.14 -2.84
CA GLY A 176 7.62 -4.80 -1.53
C GLY A 176 7.79 -3.30 -1.24
N PHE A 177 6.85 -2.72 -0.49
CA PHE A 177 6.90 -1.30 -0.15
C PHE A 177 8.12 -1.02 0.74
N ARG A 178 9.07 -0.23 0.22
CA ARG A 178 10.26 0.28 0.94
C ARG A 178 11.18 -0.79 1.57
N CYS A 179 11.01 -2.08 1.24
CA CYS A 179 11.78 -3.20 1.81
C CYS A 179 13.31 -2.98 1.76
N ARG A 180 13.83 -2.38 0.69
CA ARG A 180 15.26 -2.07 0.53
C ARG A 180 15.82 -1.25 1.69
N ASP A 181 15.08 -0.22 2.12
CA ASP A 181 15.54 0.74 3.12
C ASP A 181 15.12 0.32 4.53
N ASP A 182 13.95 -0.34 4.65
CA ASP A 182 13.46 -0.93 5.89
C ASP A 182 14.45 -1.95 6.46
N ILE A 183 14.99 -2.85 5.62
CA ILE A 183 15.99 -3.83 6.08
C ILE A 183 17.23 -3.12 6.64
N GLN A 184 17.70 -2.06 5.99
CA GLN A 184 18.86 -1.33 6.48
C GLN A 184 18.59 -0.70 7.85
N GLU A 185 17.37 -0.20 8.08
CA GLU A 185 17.01 0.37 9.38
C GLU A 185 16.85 -0.71 10.45
N VAL A 186 16.19 -1.83 10.13
CA VAL A 186 16.07 -2.99 11.04
C VAL A 186 17.44 -3.53 11.42
N LEU A 187 18.39 -3.64 10.49
CA LEU A 187 19.77 -4.05 10.79
C LEU A 187 20.46 -3.10 11.77
N LYS A 188 20.25 -1.79 11.66
CA LYS A 188 20.78 -0.81 12.64
C LYS A 188 20.15 -1.01 14.02
N LEU A 189 18.83 -1.24 14.09
CA LEU A 189 18.13 -1.50 15.34
C LEU A 189 18.65 -2.78 16.02
N LEU A 190 18.86 -3.85 15.26
CA LEU A 190 19.43 -5.10 15.79
C LEU A 190 20.86 -4.90 16.29
N ALA A 191 21.70 -4.18 15.54
CA ALA A 191 23.06 -3.87 15.93
C ALA A 191 23.13 -3.03 17.23
N GLU A 192 22.19 -2.10 17.42
CA GLU A 192 22.08 -1.27 18.64
C GLU A 192 21.88 -2.11 19.90
N ILE A 193 21.09 -3.18 19.81
CA ILE A 193 20.79 -4.09 20.93
C ILE A 193 21.66 -5.34 20.95
N GLY A 194 22.67 -5.42 20.08
CA GLY A 194 23.64 -6.51 20.06
C GLY A 194 23.12 -7.83 19.47
N VAL A 195 22.09 -7.79 18.62
CA VAL A 195 21.57 -8.93 17.87
C VAL A 195 22.24 -8.99 16.49
N GLU A 196 22.67 -10.17 16.07
CA GLU A 196 23.25 -10.43 14.75
C GLU A 196 22.18 -10.93 13.78
N ALA A 197 22.16 -10.42 12.55
CA ALA A 197 21.31 -10.97 11.51
C ALA A 197 21.97 -12.21 10.89
N ASN A 198 21.28 -13.35 10.91
CA ASN A 198 21.77 -14.62 10.37
C ASN A 198 21.47 -14.75 8.87
N VAL A 199 20.18 -14.67 8.52
CA VAL A 199 19.66 -14.76 7.15
C VAL A 199 18.57 -13.72 6.98
N ILE A 200 18.59 -13.02 5.85
CA ILE A 200 17.52 -12.12 5.40
C ILE A 200 16.90 -12.79 4.18
N ALA A 201 15.62 -13.17 4.25
CA ALA A 201 14.98 -13.94 3.20
C ALA A 201 13.55 -13.44 2.90
N PRO A 202 13.13 -13.44 1.62
CA PRO A 202 13.90 -13.85 0.44
C PRO A 202 14.87 -12.80 -0.11
N LEU A 203 14.76 -11.52 0.26
CA LEU A 203 15.60 -10.47 -0.35
C LEU A 203 17.10 -10.66 -0.10
N GLY A 204 17.85 -10.93 -1.17
CA GLY A 204 19.31 -11.09 -1.19
C GLY A 204 19.80 -12.48 -0.81
N ALA A 205 18.92 -13.41 -0.41
CA ALA A 205 19.32 -14.76 -0.02
C ALA A 205 19.60 -15.67 -1.23
N THR A 206 20.58 -16.55 -1.07
CA THR A 206 20.73 -17.76 -1.88
C THR A 206 20.00 -18.95 -1.24
N PRO A 207 19.69 -20.03 -1.98
CA PRO A 207 19.27 -21.30 -1.40
C PRO A 207 20.19 -21.84 -0.29
N ASP A 208 21.50 -21.65 -0.41
CA ASP A 208 22.46 -22.05 0.63
C ASP A 208 22.28 -21.21 1.91
N ASP A 209 21.93 -19.93 1.78
CA ASP A 209 21.58 -19.10 2.95
C ASP A 209 20.31 -19.62 3.62
N LEU A 210 19.30 -20.07 2.86
CA LEU A 210 18.09 -20.64 3.44
C LEU A 210 18.38 -21.89 4.28
N MET A 211 19.43 -22.65 3.94
CA MET A 211 19.87 -23.81 4.74
C MET A 211 20.38 -23.41 6.13
N ARG A 212 20.81 -22.15 6.33
CA ARG A 212 21.29 -21.61 7.61
C ARG A 212 20.17 -21.05 8.48
N ILE A 213 18.92 -21.00 8.02
CA ILE A 213 17.78 -20.52 8.82
C ILE A 213 17.71 -21.19 10.21
N PRO A 214 17.90 -22.52 10.37
CA PRO A 214 17.87 -23.17 11.68
C PRO A 214 18.92 -22.66 12.69
N ASP A 215 20.00 -22.02 12.21
CA ASP A 215 21.10 -21.55 13.07
C ASP A 215 20.72 -20.31 13.90
N ALA A 216 19.71 -19.52 13.48
CA ALA A 216 19.28 -18.33 14.20
C ALA A 216 18.44 -18.67 15.43
N ASP A 217 18.60 -17.95 16.52
CA ASP A 217 17.88 -18.13 17.79
C ASP A 217 16.37 -17.90 17.67
N PHE A 218 15.96 -16.94 16.82
CA PHE A 218 14.56 -16.61 16.58
C PHE A 218 14.35 -16.04 15.17
N ASN A 219 13.08 -15.90 14.78
CA ASN A 219 12.67 -15.33 13.50
C ASN A 219 11.93 -14.00 13.72
N ILE A 220 12.25 -13.00 12.90
CA ILE A 220 11.52 -11.74 12.81
C ILE A 220 10.57 -11.84 11.61
N CYS A 221 9.26 -11.83 11.88
CA CYS A 221 8.21 -11.85 10.86
C CYS A 221 7.94 -10.41 10.39
N LEU A 222 8.78 -9.91 9.48
CA LEU A 222 8.84 -8.47 9.19
C LEU A 222 7.65 -7.99 8.34
N TYR A 223 7.21 -8.81 7.40
CA TYR A 223 6.04 -8.55 6.55
C TYR A 223 5.09 -9.75 6.62
N PRO A 224 4.14 -9.77 7.58
CA PRO A 224 3.23 -10.89 7.84
C PRO A 224 2.49 -11.43 6.60
N GLU A 225 2.11 -10.56 5.66
CA GLU A 225 1.48 -10.93 4.39
C GLU A 225 2.28 -11.99 3.63
N ILE A 226 3.60 -11.95 3.73
CA ILE A 226 4.53 -12.85 3.04
C ILE A 226 5.11 -13.89 4.02
N ALA A 227 5.55 -13.44 5.20
CA ALA A 227 6.40 -14.22 6.10
C ALA A 227 5.64 -15.16 7.04
N GLN A 228 4.40 -14.83 7.43
CA GLN A 228 3.73 -15.49 8.57
C GLN A 228 3.67 -17.01 8.43
N THR A 229 3.29 -17.52 7.24
CA THR A 229 3.19 -18.95 6.97
C THR A 229 4.54 -19.67 7.16
N THR A 230 5.63 -19.03 6.72
CA THR A 230 6.99 -19.56 6.86
C THR A 230 7.44 -19.53 8.32
N CYS A 231 7.25 -18.42 9.02
CA CYS A 231 7.59 -18.29 10.44
C CYS A 231 6.83 -19.29 11.31
N ASP A 232 5.53 -19.48 11.07
CA ASP A 232 4.71 -20.47 11.79
C ASP A 232 5.18 -21.91 11.55
N TRP A 233 5.67 -22.21 10.36
CA TRP A 233 6.28 -23.50 10.08
C TRP A 233 7.63 -23.66 10.79
N LEU A 234 8.50 -22.66 10.74
CA LEU A 234 9.80 -22.67 11.43
C LEU A 234 9.65 -22.83 12.94
N LYS A 235 8.68 -22.15 13.56
CA LYS A 235 8.36 -22.33 14.97
C LYS A 235 7.96 -23.77 15.32
N ARG A 236 7.16 -24.42 14.47
CA ARG A 236 6.73 -25.81 14.68
C ARG A 236 7.82 -26.84 14.38
N SER A 237 8.67 -26.57 13.39
CA SER A 237 9.66 -27.53 12.87
C SER A 237 11.04 -27.41 13.50
N PHE A 238 11.40 -26.22 14.00
CA PHE A 238 12.73 -25.92 14.56
C PHE A 238 12.68 -25.31 15.96
N ASP A 239 11.49 -25.19 16.56
CA ASP A 239 11.30 -24.59 17.90
C ASP A 239 11.88 -23.16 17.98
N GLN A 240 11.81 -22.42 16.88
CA GLN A 240 12.28 -21.03 16.78
C GLN A 240 11.16 -20.06 17.18
N PRO A 241 11.34 -19.24 18.24
CA PRO A 241 10.41 -18.17 18.57
C PRO A 241 10.24 -17.18 17.42
N ILE A 242 9.13 -16.44 17.45
CA ILE A 242 8.79 -15.45 16.42
C ILE A 242 8.58 -14.11 17.11
N VAL A 243 9.24 -13.07 16.60
CA VAL A 243 8.93 -11.67 16.86
C VAL A 243 7.91 -11.23 15.81
N THR A 244 6.74 -10.77 16.25
CA THR A 244 5.60 -10.43 15.39
C THR A 244 5.32 -8.94 15.29
N THR A 245 5.89 -8.13 16.18
CA THR A 245 5.76 -6.67 16.10
C THR A 245 6.52 -6.14 14.90
N VAL A 246 5.84 -5.34 14.08
CA VAL A 246 6.43 -4.67 12.92
C VAL A 246 6.85 -3.26 13.33
N PRO A 247 8.14 -2.86 13.20
CA PRO A 247 8.65 -1.61 13.76
C PRO A 247 8.35 -0.38 12.89
N ILE A 248 7.10 -0.12 12.55
CA ILE A 248 6.67 1.08 11.81
C ILE A 248 6.02 2.06 12.80
N GLY A 249 6.67 3.21 13.00
CA GLY A 249 6.29 4.20 14.02
C GLY A 249 7.15 4.13 15.27
N VAL A 250 7.20 5.21 16.06
CA VAL A 250 8.07 5.31 17.23
C VAL A 250 7.62 4.36 18.34
N GLY A 251 6.32 4.27 18.59
CA GLY A 251 5.74 3.34 19.57
C GLY A 251 6.01 1.88 19.18
N ALA A 252 5.69 1.51 17.95
CA ALA A 252 5.89 0.14 17.46
C ALA A 252 7.37 -0.27 17.41
N THR A 253 8.28 0.67 17.10
CA THR A 253 9.73 0.40 17.13
C THR A 253 10.21 0.09 18.55
N ARG A 254 9.67 0.77 19.57
CA ARG A 254 9.98 0.46 20.98
C ARG A 254 9.44 -0.91 21.38
N ASP A 255 8.21 -1.22 20.99
CA ASP A 255 7.58 -2.51 21.29
C ASP A 255 8.34 -3.66 20.62
N PHE A 256 8.80 -3.46 19.38
CA PHE A 256 9.65 -4.41 18.66
C PHE A 256 10.98 -4.68 19.39
N ILE A 257 11.67 -3.62 19.86
CA ILE A 257 12.90 -3.78 20.64
C ILE A 257 12.62 -4.52 21.96
N ALA A 258 11.50 -4.22 22.62
CA ALA A 258 11.09 -4.90 23.85
C ALA A 258 10.79 -6.39 23.61
N GLU A 259 10.02 -6.72 22.56
CA GLU A 259 9.70 -8.11 22.18
C GLU A 259 10.97 -8.90 21.84
N ILE A 260 11.95 -8.29 21.14
CA ILE A 260 13.25 -8.93 20.92
C ILE A 260 13.99 -9.16 22.24
N GLY A 261 13.98 -8.19 23.15
CA GLY A 261 14.60 -8.34 24.47
C GLY A 261 14.03 -9.54 25.24
N GLU A 262 12.71 -9.71 25.20
CA GLU A 262 12.01 -10.85 25.80
C GLU A 262 12.35 -12.18 25.11
N VAL A 263 12.28 -12.23 23.78
CA VAL A 263 12.50 -13.44 22.98
C VAL A 263 13.97 -13.92 23.06
N ALA A 264 14.93 -12.99 22.99
CA ALA A 264 16.36 -13.32 23.00
C ALA A 264 16.96 -13.41 24.42
N GLY A 265 16.22 -12.96 25.44
CA GLY A 265 16.68 -12.91 26.83
C GLY A 265 17.83 -11.93 27.03
N ILE A 266 17.76 -10.74 26.45
CA ILE A 266 18.79 -9.69 26.53
C ILE A 266 18.23 -8.41 27.16
N ASP A 267 19.08 -7.66 27.87
CA ASP A 267 18.69 -6.38 28.45
C ASP A 267 18.71 -5.26 27.40
N VAL A 268 17.52 -4.78 27.04
CA VAL A 268 17.31 -3.67 26.10
C VAL A 268 16.95 -2.35 26.81
N SER A 269 16.97 -2.30 28.14
CA SER A 269 16.52 -1.15 28.94
C SER A 269 17.26 0.14 28.57
N ARG A 270 18.56 0.06 28.28
CA ARG A 270 19.37 1.20 27.86
C ARG A 270 18.92 1.77 26.51
N ALA A 271 18.66 0.92 25.53
CA ALA A 271 18.17 1.33 24.21
C ALA A 271 16.80 2.00 24.33
N LEU A 272 15.89 1.38 25.08
CA LEU A 272 14.54 1.92 25.32
C LEU A 272 14.58 3.25 26.08
N ALA A 273 15.41 3.38 27.13
CA ALA A 273 15.57 4.62 27.89
C ALA A 273 16.13 5.76 27.01
N ARG A 274 17.15 5.45 26.20
CA ARG A 274 17.73 6.41 25.25
C ARG A 274 16.71 6.87 24.21
N SER A 275 15.95 5.94 23.63
CA SER A 275 14.89 6.26 22.65
C SER A 275 13.78 7.18 23.22
N LYS A 276 13.66 7.30 24.55
CA LYS A 276 12.72 8.22 25.21
C LYS A 276 13.40 9.55 25.53
N ALA A 277 14.61 9.52 26.08
CA ALA A 277 15.35 10.73 26.43
C ALA A 277 15.69 11.59 25.20
N ASP A 278 16.06 10.96 24.09
CA ASP A 278 16.53 11.65 22.89
C ASP A 278 15.40 12.19 21.99
N THR A 279 14.15 12.15 22.45
CA THR A 279 12.96 12.61 21.69
C THR A 279 12.57 14.06 21.92
N LEU A 280 13.18 14.73 22.90
CA LEU A 280 12.83 16.09 23.30
C LEU A 280 13.92 17.09 22.93
N GLY A 281 13.73 17.82 21.82
CA GLY A 281 14.19 19.20 21.62
C GLY A 281 15.66 19.58 21.84
N ASN A 282 16.60 18.65 22.07
CA ASN A 282 17.99 19.00 22.35
C ASN A 282 18.76 19.31 21.04
N TRP A 283 18.60 20.52 20.50
CA TRP A 283 19.34 21.02 19.33
C TRP A 283 20.76 21.48 19.71
N ASN A 284 21.56 20.60 20.32
CA ASN A 284 22.95 20.90 20.63
C ASN A 284 23.89 20.41 19.52
N ALA A 285 25.07 21.03 19.40
CA ALA A 285 26.06 20.71 18.37
C ALA A 285 26.52 19.24 18.43
N ALA A 286 26.54 18.64 19.63
CA ALA A 286 26.86 17.23 19.81
C ALA A 286 25.86 16.32 19.07
N ARG A 287 24.55 16.61 19.15
CA ARG A 287 23.48 15.88 18.44
C ARG A 287 23.45 16.15 16.94
N LEU A 288 23.79 17.37 16.50
CA LEU A 288 23.86 17.74 15.08
C LEU A 288 25.08 17.13 14.39
N SER A 289 26.23 17.04 15.08
CA SER A 289 27.42 16.32 14.57
C SER A 289 27.26 14.80 14.63
N SER A 290 26.32 14.31 15.44
CA SER A 290 25.98 12.90 15.54
C SER A 290 24.87 12.48 14.58
N SER A 291 24.94 12.91 13.31
CA SER A 291 24.36 12.16 12.19
C SER A 291 24.82 10.68 12.17
N ALA A 292 25.81 10.34 13.00
CA ALA A 292 26.33 9.01 13.30
C ALA A 292 25.77 8.34 14.58
N ALA A 293 24.81 8.92 15.31
CA ALA A 293 24.20 8.28 16.49
C ALA A 293 22.80 7.75 16.18
N PRO A 294 22.67 6.50 15.68
CA PRO A 294 21.37 5.81 15.61
C PRO A 294 20.85 5.66 17.04
N GLY A 295 19.66 6.16 17.34
CA GLY A 295 19.08 5.99 18.68
C GLY A 295 17.75 6.68 18.95
N ALA A 296 17.32 7.63 18.13
CA ALA A 296 15.99 8.21 18.26
C ALA A 296 15.50 8.91 16.98
N SER A 297 14.18 8.90 16.82
CA SER A 297 13.45 9.66 15.80
C SER A 297 13.31 11.14 16.18
N ARG A 298 13.19 12.01 15.18
CA ARG A 298 12.81 13.43 15.31
C ARG A 298 11.30 13.62 15.35
N LEU A 299 10.50 12.67 14.83
CA LEU A 299 9.03 12.72 14.78
C LEU A 299 8.43 13.19 16.11
N PRO A 300 8.82 12.67 17.30
CA PRO A 300 8.16 13.07 18.54
C PRO A 300 8.35 14.55 18.91
N TRP A 301 9.50 15.16 18.55
CA TRP A 301 9.68 16.60 18.75
C TRP A 301 8.90 17.40 17.72
N TYR A 302 8.94 16.97 16.46
CA TYR A 302 8.24 17.64 15.36
C TYR A 302 6.73 17.67 15.64
N SER A 303 6.12 16.51 15.94
CA SER A 303 4.70 16.39 16.30
C SER A 303 4.31 17.21 17.54
N ARG A 304 5.19 17.35 18.54
CA ARG A 304 4.94 18.16 19.74
C ARG A 304 5.22 19.65 19.57
N SER A 305 5.87 20.05 18.48
CA SER A 305 6.20 21.45 18.24
C SER A 305 4.92 22.26 18.01
N VAL A 306 4.98 23.56 18.29
CA VAL A 306 3.81 24.45 18.16
C VAL A 306 3.25 24.46 16.73
N ASP A 307 4.12 24.30 15.73
CA ASP A 307 3.75 24.24 14.32
C ASP A 307 2.87 23.04 13.98
N SER A 308 2.91 21.96 14.77
CA SER A 308 2.07 20.77 14.56
C SER A 308 0.71 20.85 15.28
N THR A 309 0.41 21.93 16.01
CA THR A 309 -0.86 22.07 16.74
C THR A 309 -2.08 21.99 15.81
N TYR A 310 -1.98 22.53 14.59
CA TYR A 310 -3.07 22.49 13.59
C TYR A 310 -3.36 21.08 13.06
N LEU A 311 -2.46 20.11 13.26
CA LEU A 311 -2.68 18.70 12.89
C LEU A 311 -3.70 18.03 13.82
N THR A 312 -3.85 18.53 15.05
CA THR A 312 -4.70 17.90 16.05
C THR A 312 -6.15 17.87 15.59
N GLY A 313 -6.73 16.67 15.57
CA GLY A 313 -8.12 16.47 15.17
C GLY A 313 -8.36 16.41 13.65
N LYS A 314 -7.34 16.64 12.81
CA LYS A 314 -7.49 16.47 11.36
C LYS A 314 -7.94 15.06 11.04
N ARG A 315 -8.92 14.94 10.15
CA ARG A 315 -9.61 13.68 9.86
C ARG A 315 -8.83 12.87 8.84
N VAL A 316 -8.47 11.63 9.17
CA VAL A 316 -7.70 10.76 8.28
C VAL A 316 -8.45 9.47 7.94
N PHE A 317 -8.42 9.09 6.67
CA PHE A 317 -8.88 7.78 6.19
C PHE A 317 -7.66 6.94 5.78
N ILE A 318 -7.60 5.69 6.22
CA ILE A 318 -6.44 4.81 6.03
C ILE A 318 -6.83 3.55 5.25
N PHE A 319 -6.07 3.21 4.21
CA PHE A 319 -6.29 2.01 3.41
C PHE A 319 -4.98 1.42 2.87
N GLY A 320 -4.87 0.09 2.79
CA GLY A 320 -3.68 -0.58 2.26
C GLY A 320 -3.64 -2.06 2.59
N ASP A 321 -2.45 -2.67 2.54
CA ASP A 321 -2.24 -3.95 3.21
C ASP A 321 -2.45 -3.80 4.72
N ALA A 322 -2.58 -4.92 5.43
CA ALA A 322 -2.98 -4.86 6.83
C ALA A 322 -1.85 -4.33 7.71
N THR A 323 -0.61 -4.74 7.42
CA THR A 323 0.58 -4.32 8.16
C THR A 323 0.73 -2.79 8.18
N HIS A 324 0.71 -2.15 7.02
CA HIS A 324 0.88 -0.71 6.92
C HIS A 324 -0.36 0.05 7.42
N ALA A 325 -1.58 -0.45 7.18
CA ALA A 325 -2.80 0.19 7.67
C ALA A 325 -2.88 0.21 9.21
N ILE A 326 -2.51 -0.90 9.87
CA ILE A 326 -2.47 -0.98 11.34
C ILE A 326 -1.42 -0.03 11.91
N ALA A 327 -0.20 -0.06 11.34
CA ALA A 327 0.86 0.84 11.76
C ALA A 327 0.47 2.32 11.56
N ALA A 328 -0.14 2.64 10.42
CA ALA A 328 -0.56 4.00 10.12
C ALA A 328 -1.66 4.49 11.06
N ALA A 329 -2.62 3.65 11.42
CA ALA A 329 -3.66 4.00 12.39
C ALA A 329 -3.08 4.34 13.76
N ARG A 330 -2.09 3.56 14.23
CA ARG A 330 -1.39 3.84 15.47
C ARG A 330 -0.63 5.16 15.43
N ILE A 331 0.18 5.40 14.39
CA ILE A 331 0.94 6.64 14.25
C ILE A 331 0.01 7.85 14.15
N ALA A 332 -1.04 7.75 13.33
CA ALA A 332 -2.01 8.82 13.14
C ALA A 332 -2.66 9.23 14.47
N THR A 333 -3.09 8.27 15.28
CA THR A 333 -3.87 8.54 16.49
C THR A 333 -3.01 8.78 17.73
N GLU A 334 -1.92 8.04 17.92
CA GLU A 334 -1.08 8.10 19.13
C GLU A 334 0.13 9.04 18.98
N GLU A 335 0.63 9.26 17.76
CA GLU A 335 1.89 9.99 17.53
C GLU A 335 1.69 11.35 16.84
N LEU A 336 0.66 11.52 16.00
CA LEU A 336 0.38 12.78 15.26
C LEU A 336 -0.88 13.52 15.71
N GLY A 337 -1.76 12.88 16.47
CA GLY A 337 -3.00 13.48 16.98
C GLY A 337 -4.11 13.65 15.94
N PHE A 338 -4.08 12.91 14.84
CA PHE A 338 -5.19 12.84 13.88
C PHE A 338 -6.39 12.10 14.46
N THR A 339 -7.57 12.40 13.93
CA THR A 339 -8.80 11.63 14.18
C THR A 339 -9.00 10.63 13.07
N LEU A 340 -8.92 9.34 13.39
CA LEU A 340 -9.23 8.27 12.45
C LEU A 340 -10.74 8.29 12.12
N VAL A 341 -11.09 8.40 10.84
CA VAL A 341 -12.49 8.43 10.39
C VAL A 341 -12.85 7.30 9.43
N GLY A 342 -11.87 6.49 9.06
CA GLY A 342 -12.05 5.25 8.32
C GLY A 342 -10.76 4.47 8.25
N ILE A 343 -10.87 3.14 8.29
CA ILE A 343 -9.74 2.22 8.14
C ILE A 343 -10.20 1.00 7.33
N GLY A 344 -9.36 0.52 6.44
CA GLY A 344 -9.65 -0.66 5.65
C GLY A 344 -8.42 -1.38 5.13
N THR A 345 -8.65 -2.56 4.55
CA THR A 345 -7.62 -3.33 3.87
C THR A 345 -8.19 -4.16 2.73
N TYR A 346 -7.38 -4.39 1.70
CA TYR A 346 -7.63 -5.41 0.69
C TYR A 346 -7.16 -6.81 1.14
N SER A 347 -6.32 -6.90 2.17
CA SER A 347 -5.74 -8.14 2.69
C SER A 347 -6.74 -8.92 3.56
N ARG A 348 -7.66 -9.67 2.91
CA ARG A 348 -8.72 -10.44 3.59
C ARG A 348 -8.21 -11.39 4.68
N LYS A 349 -7.00 -11.95 4.55
CA LYS A 349 -6.35 -12.83 5.55
C LYS A 349 -6.21 -12.17 6.92
N PHE A 350 -6.05 -10.85 6.96
CA PHE A 350 -5.80 -10.06 8.17
C PHE A 350 -6.98 -9.17 8.57
N ALA A 351 -8.15 -9.41 7.97
CA ALA A 351 -9.36 -8.63 8.23
C ALA A 351 -9.76 -8.56 9.72
N ARG A 352 -9.45 -9.59 10.51
CA ARG A 352 -9.72 -9.60 11.95
C ARG A 352 -8.97 -8.48 12.68
N GLN A 353 -7.67 -8.30 12.40
CA GLN A 353 -6.86 -7.29 13.07
C GLN A 353 -7.31 -5.87 12.70
N ILE A 354 -7.66 -5.65 11.43
CA ILE A 354 -8.20 -4.34 11.00
C ILE A 354 -9.56 -4.05 11.66
N ARG A 355 -10.43 -5.06 11.81
CA ARG A 355 -11.69 -4.90 12.55
C ARG A 355 -11.47 -4.57 14.02
N GLU A 356 -10.45 -5.14 14.65
CA GLU A 356 -10.08 -4.84 16.04
C GLU A 356 -9.65 -3.37 16.18
N VAL A 357 -8.79 -2.88 15.29
CA VAL A 357 -8.38 -1.46 15.26
C VAL A 357 -9.59 -0.55 14.99
N ALA A 358 -10.41 -0.85 13.98
CA ALA A 358 -11.60 -0.06 13.66
C ALA A 358 -12.54 0.05 14.89
N LYS A 359 -12.77 -1.07 15.59
CA LYS A 359 -13.61 -1.11 16.78
C LYS A 359 -13.07 -0.25 17.93
N GLN A 360 -11.75 -0.21 18.12
CA GLN A 360 -11.11 0.65 19.14
C GLN A 360 -11.40 2.13 18.92
N HIS A 361 -11.64 2.54 17.67
CA HIS A 361 -11.99 3.91 17.28
C HIS A 361 -13.49 4.12 17.00
N GLY A 362 -14.35 3.13 17.27
CA GLY A 362 -15.79 3.23 17.02
C GLY A 362 -16.17 3.26 15.52
N LEU A 363 -15.33 2.68 14.66
CA LEU A 363 -15.51 2.62 13.21
C LEU A 363 -15.86 1.20 12.73
N GLU A 364 -16.45 1.13 11.54
CA GLU A 364 -16.56 -0.11 10.79
C GLU A 364 -15.36 -0.25 9.82
N ALA A 365 -14.76 -1.44 9.78
CA ALA A 365 -13.62 -1.71 8.93
C ALA A 365 -14.05 -1.96 7.47
N VAL A 366 -13.40 -1.29 6.52
CA VAL A 366 -13.61 -1.52 5.08
C VAL A 366 -12.75 -2.67 4.61
N ILE A 367 -13.32 -3.87 4.52
CA ILE A 367 -12.62 -5.07 4.01
C ILE A 367 -13.06 -5.31 2.58
N SER A 368 -12.32 -4.77 1.62
CA SER A 368 -12.69 -4.81 0.19
C SER A 368 -11.47 -4.80 -0.70
N ASP A 369 -11.54 -5.50 -1.83
CA ASP A 369 -10.64 -5.38 -2.97
C ASP A 369 -11.30 -4.69 -4.17
N ASP A 370 -12.55 -4.27 -4.04
CA ASP A 370 -13.23 -3.37 -4.98
C ASP A 370 -12.92 -1.91 -4.62
N TYR A 371 -12.25 -1.22 -5.54
CA TYR A 371 -11.88 0.18 -5.38
C TYR A 371 -13.09 1.13 -5.36
N LEU A 372 -14.23 0.77 -5.95
CA LEU A 372 -15.44 1.59 -5.93
C LEU A 372 -16.08 1.61 -4.53
N ALA A 373 -16.05 0.47 -3.84
CA ALA A 373 -16.46 0.39 -2.43
C ALA A 373 -15.54 1.25 -1.55
N VAL A 374 -14.22 1.23 -1.79
CA VAL A 374 -13.26 2.07 -1.06
C VAL A 374 -13.48 3.55 -1.37
N GLU A 375 -13.69 3.90 -2.63
CA GLU A 375 -14.04 5.27 -3.04
C GLU A 375 -15.28 5.77 -2.30
N THR A 376 -16.33 4.95 -2.26
CA THR A 376 -17.60 5.30 -1.61
C THR A 376 -17.37 5.56 -0.13
N ALA A 377 -16.63 4.67 0.55
CA ALA A 377 -16.28 4.84 1.96
C ALA A 377 -15.43 6.09 2.23
N VAL A 378 -14.45 6.39 1.37
CA VAL A 378 -13.65 7.62 1.46
C VAL A 378 -14.53 8.85 1.28
N ALA A 379 -15.39 8.83 0.25
CA ALA A 379 -16.31 9.91 -0.03
C ALA A 379 -17.21 10.13 1.19
N GLU A 380 -17.88 9.11 1.71
CA GLU A 380 -18.78 9.14 2.88
C GLU A 380 -18.11 9.57 4.19
N ALA A 381 -16.84 9.22 4.38
CA ALA A 381 -16.06 9.69 5.51
C ALA A 381 -15.73 11.19 5.39
N ALA A 382 -15.53 11.73 4.17
CA ALA A 382 -15.03 13.09 3.91
C ALA A 382 -13.79 13.45 4.76
N PRO A 383 -12.69 12.69 4.64
CA PRO A 383 -11.46 12.98 5.37
C PRO A 383 -10.78 14.25 4.85
N GLU A 384 -9.86 14.77 5.65
CA GLU A 384 -8.93 15.86 5.28
C GLU A 384 -7.60 15.30 4.74
N LEU A 385 -7.32 14.02 4.97
CA LEU A 385 -6.15 13.30 4.48
C LEU A 385 -6.51 11.84 4.18
N VAL A 386 -6.03 11.33 3.05
CA VAL A 386 -6.08 9.90 2.74
C VAL A 386 -4.67 9.32 2.78
N LEU A 387 -4.44 8.36 3.68
CA LEU A 387 -3.22 7.55 3.72
C LEU A 387 -3.51 6.20 3.09
N GLY A 388 -3.02 5.99 1.86
CA GLY A 388 -3.55 4.95 0.98
C GLY A 388 -2.53 4.24 0.12
N THR A 389 -3.02 3.58 -0.91
CA THR A 389 -2.22 3.02 -2.01
C THR A 389 -2.15 4.01 -3.19
N GLN A 390 -1.53 3.61 -4.29
CA GLN A 390 -1.59 4.38 -5.53
C GLN A 390 -3.04 4.57 -6.03
N MET A 391 -3.97 3.65 -5.72
CA MET A 391 -5.38 3.80 -6.10
C MET A 391 -6.07 4.89 -5.30
N GLU A 392 -5.81 4.95 -4.00
CA GLU A 392 -6.33 6.02 -3.14
C GLU A 392 -5.82 7.38 -3.57
N ARG A 393 -4.61 7.48 -4.13
CA ARG A 393 -4.13 8.73 -4.74
C ARG A 393 -5.02 9.18 -5.92
N HIS A 394 -5.52 8.24 -6.74
CA HIS A 394 -6.48 8.56 -7.80
C HIS A 394 -7.84 8.97 -7.24
N ILE A 395 -8.34 8.27 -6.21
CA ILE A 395 -9.59 8.60 -5.51
C ILE A 395 -9.51 10.00 -4.91
N ALA A 396 -8.46 10.27 -4.12
CA ALA A 396 -8.21 11.54 -3.47
C ALA A 396 -8.08 12.69 -4.48
N LYS A 397 -7.38 12.49 -5.60
CA LYS A 397 -7.28 13.50 -6.68
C LYS A 397 -8.66 13.88 -7.23
N ARG A 398 -9.54 12.90 -7.47
CA ARG A 398 -10.90 13.16 -7.97
C ARG A 398 -11.77 13.86 -6.92
N LEU A 399 -11.58 13.55 -5.64
CA LEU A 399 -12.32 14.15 -4.53
C LEU A 399 -11.72 15.48 -4.05
N GLY A 400 -10.56 15.88 -4.54
CA GLY A 400 -9.85 17.09 -4.10
C GLY A 400 -9.30 16.98 -2.68
N ILE A 401 -8.88 15.79 -2.25
CA ILE A 401 -8.38 15.52 -0.89
C ILE A 401 -6.86 15.32 -0.93
N PRO A 402 -6.08 15.86 0.03
CA PRO A 402 -4.68 15.49 0.23
C PRO A 402 -4.46 13.97 0.40
N CYS A 403 -3.37 13.45 -0.16
CA CYS A 403 -3.06 12.03 -0.07
C CYS A 403 -1.57 11.72 0.01
N ALA A 404 -1.21 10.73 0.82
CA ALA A 404 0.11 10.10 0.86
C ALA A 404 -0.01 8.58 0.67
N VAL A 405 0.99 7.99 -0.01
CA VAL A 405 1.04 6.53 -0.24
C VAL A 405 1.78 5.87 0.92
N ILE A 406 1.15 4.87 1.53
CA ILE A 406 1.67 4.12 2.68
C ILE A 406 1.82 2.62 2.42
N SER A 407 1.33 2.11 1.29
CA SER A 407 1.23 0.68 1.00
C SER A 407 1.26 0.42 -0.51
N THR A 408 1.64 -0.81 -0.88
CA THR A 408 1.34 -1.37 -2.21
C THR A 408 -0.17 -1.41 -2.49
N PRO A 409 -0.62 -1.43 -3.75
CA PRO A 409 0.18 -1.30 -4.97
C PRO A 409 0.77 0.11 -5.13
N ILE A 410 1.98 0.16 -5.67
CA ILE A 410 2.77 1.39 -5.83
C ILE A 410 3.20 1.62 -7.29
N HIS A 411 3.71 2.81 -7.57
CA HIS A 411 4.36 3.10 -8.85
C HIS A 411 5.82 3.54 -8.63
N VAL A 412 6.55 3.80 -9.73
CA VAL A 412 7.99 4.12 -9.73
C VAL A 412 8.41 5.27 -8.79
N GLN A 413 7.49 6.18 -8.42
CA GLN A 413 7.77 7.29 -7.51
C GLN A 413 8.03 6.80 -6.08
N ASP A 414 7.41 5.69 -5.69
CA ASP A 414 7.50 5.11 -4.35
C ASP A 414 8.66 4.11 -4.22
N VAL A 415 9.49 3.98 -5.27
CA VAL A 415 10.79 3.29 -5.25
C VAL A 415 11.91 4.32 -5.49
N PRO A 416 12.14 5.23 -4.53
CA PRO A 416 13.00 6.37 -4.77
C PRO A 416 14.49 6.01 -4.71
N ALA A 417 15.32 6.89 -5.27
CA ALA A 417 16.77 6.79 -5.16
C ALA A 417 17.30 7.16 -3.77
N ARG A 418 16.62 8.08 -3.05
CA ARG A 418 16.98 8.47 -1.68
C ARG A 418 16.70 7.35 -0.68
N TYR A 419 17.37 7.40 0.47
CA TYR A 419 17.03 6.57 1.63
C TYR A 419 15.65 6.97 2.16
N SER A 420 14.73 6.00 2.24
CA SER A 420 13.29 6.25 2.45
C SER A 420 12.57 5.12 3.21
N PRO A 421 13.10 4.65 4.36
CA PRO A 421 12.45 3.60 5.15
C PRO A 421 11.06 4.04 5.65
N GLN A 422 10.24 3.09 6.06
CA GLN A 422 9.06 3.27 6.92
C GLN A 422 9.27 2.69 8.30
N MET A 423 10.17 1.72 8.42
CA MET A 423 10.54 1.11 9.68
C MET A 423 11.56 1.94 10.46
N GLY A 424 11.58 1.74 11.77
CA GLY A 424 12.57 2.25 12.70
C GLY A 424 12.54 3.77 12.89
N TRP A 425 13.65 4.30 13.39
CA TRP A 425 13.73 5.70 13.83
C TRP A 425 13.73 6.67 12.66
N GLU A 426 14.46 6.35 11.59
CA GLU A 426 14.44 7.15 10.37
C GLU A 426 13.12 7.00 9.61
N GLY A 427 12.52 5.81 9.61
CA GLY A 427 11.21 5.62 8.99
C GLY A 427 10.13 6.52 9.57
N ALA A 428 10.15 6.73 10.89
CA ALA A 428 9.28 7.70 11.55
C ALA A 428 9.54 9.15 11.06
N ASN A 429 10.79 9.54 10.77
CA ASN A 429 11.08 10.87 10.21
C ASN A 429 10.49 11.02 8.80
N VAL A 430 10.72 10.02 7.95
CA VAL A 430 10.17 9.97 6.58
C VAL A 430 8.65 10.02 6.61
N ILE A 431 8.02 9.27 7.51
CA ILE A 431 6.56 9.25 7.70
C ILE A 431 6.03 10.63 8.08
N PHE A 432 6.65 11.33 9.03
CA PHE A 432 6.22 12.67 9.42
C PHE A 432 6.23 13.62 8.22
N ASP A 433 7.35 13.67 7.50
CA ASP A 433 7.50 14.56 6.34
C ASP A 433 6.50 14.20 5.23
N ASP A 434 6.41 12.92 4.85
CA ASP A 434 5.59 12.48 3.72
C ASP A 434 4.08 12.59 4.01
N TRP A 435 3.62 12.45 5.26
CA TRP A 435 2.18 12.52 5.60
C TRP A 435 1.70 13.95 5.88
N VAL A 436 2.58 14.82 6.37
CA VAL A 436 2.24 16.22 6.65
C VAL A 436 2.35 17.07 5.39
N HIS A 437 3.30 16.77 4.50
CA HIS A 437 3.54 17.56 3.28
C HIS A 437 2.31 17.80 2.39
N PRO A 438 1.40 16.82 2.17
CA PRO A 438 0.20 17.05 1.34
C PRO A 438 -0.84 17.99 1.97
N LEU A 439 -0.77 18.23 3.29
CA LEU A 439 -1.71 19.10 3.97
C LEU A 439 -1.39 20.57 3.69
N MET A 440 -2.43 21.41 3.71
CA MET A 440 -2.26 22.86 3.70
C MET A 440 -1.50 23.31 4.95
N MET A 441 -0.54 24.22 4.79
CA MET A 441 0.30 24.70 5.89
C MET A 441 -0.51 25.62 6.83
N GLY A 442 -0.21 25.60 8.13
CA GLY A 442 -1.06 26.24 9.15
C GLY A 442 -1.33 27.75 8.96
N LEU A 443 -0.34 28.52 8.48
CA LEU A 443 -0.54 29.94 8.18
C LEU A 443 -1.49 30.14 6.98
N GLU A 444 -1.28 29.38 5.91
CA GLU A 444 -2.11 29.42 4.71
C GLU A 444 -3.55 29.00 5.02
N GLU A 445 -3.73 27.98 5.85
CA GLU A 445 -5.04 27.53 6.35
C GLU A 445 -5.79 28.65 7.10
N HIS A 446 -5.09 29.38 7.96
CA HIS A 446 -5.68 30.48 8.72
C HIS A 446 -6.02 31.68 7.83
N LEU A 447 -5.13 32.04 6.90
CA LEU A 447 -5.30 33.17 5.99
C LEU A 447 -6.47 32.94 5.02
N ILE A 448 -6.61 31.76 4.42
CA ILE A 448 -7.76 31.43 3.54
C ILE A 448 -9.08 31.44 4.32
N GLY A 449 -9.04 31.06 5.61
CA GLY A 449 -10.20 31.17 6.48
C GLY A 449 -10.68 32.62 6.67
N MET A 450 -9.74 33.56 6.78
CA MET A 450 -9.95 34.98 7.12
C MET A 450 -10.14 35.88 5.89
N PHE A 451 -9.41 35.64 4.80
CA PHE A 451 -9.35 36.48 3.59
C PHE A 451 -9.70 35.64 2.36
N ARG A 452 -11.00 35.58 2.03
CA ARG A 452 -11.54 34.68 0.98
C ARG A 452 -11.62 35.28 -0.42
N GLU A 453 -11.39 36.58 -0.52
CA GLU A 453 -11.49 37.35 -1.77
C GLU A 453 -10.09 37.65 -2.35
N ASP A 454 -9.09 36.85 -1.99
CA ASP A 454 -7.76 36.97 -2.56
C ASP A 454 -7.72 36.37 -3.98
N PHE A 455 -7.11 37.10 -4.91
CA PHE A 455 -7.07 36.72 -6.33
C PHE A 455 -6.04 35.60 -6.62
N GLU A 456 -5.09 35.37 -5.71
CA GLU A 456 -4.03 34.38 -5.82
C GLU A 456 -4.25 33.21 -4.83
N PHE A 457 -4.59 33.52 -3.58
CA PHE A 457 -4.88 32.54 -2.52
C PHE A 457 -6.37 32.18 -2.47
N ALA A 458 -6.85 31.59 -3.56
CA ALA A 458 -8.24 31.16 -3.68
C ALA A 458 -8.54 29.90 -2.83
N GLU A 459 -9.82 29.65 -2.58
CA GLU A 459 -10.26 28.48 -1.82
C GLU A 459 -9.79 27.15 -2.44
N GLY A 460 -9.14 26.30 -1.64
CA GLY A 460 -8.60 25.02 -2.09
C GLY A 460 -7.17 25.09 -2.65
N HIS A 461 -6.58 26.29 -2.74
CA HIS A 461 -5.20 26.48 -3.15
C HIS A 461 -4.22 26.03 -2.06
N MET A 462 -3.11 25.41 -2.48
CA MET A 462 -1.99 25.00 -1.61
C MET A 462 -0.70 25.51 -2.25
N SER A 463 -0.26 26.68 -1.82
CA SER A 463 0.83 27.44 -2.44
C SER A 463 2.18 26.71 -2.42
N HIS A 464 2.43 25.92 -1.37
CA HIS A 464 3.65 25.13 -1.21
C HIS A 464 3.75 23.95 -2.18
N LEU A 465 2.64 23.57 -2.83
CA LEU A 465 2.59 22.56 -3.88
C LEU A 465 2.67 23.16 -5.29
N HIS A 466 2.73 24.49 -5.42
CA HIS A 466 2.80 25.23 -6.69
C HIS A 466 1.70 24.85 -7.71
N THR A 467 0.53 24.44 -7.25
CA THR A 467 -0.62 24.14 -8.11
C THR A 467 -1.47 25.38 -8.32
N ALA A 468 -1.59 25.86 -9.56
CA ALA A 468 -2.47 26.98 -9.91
C ALA A 468 -3.93 26.73 -9.45
N PRO A 469 -4.67 27.74 -8.99
CA PRO A 469 -6.05 27.58 -8.55
C PRO A 469 -6.90 26.98 -9.68
N HIS A 470 -7.75 26.00 -9.36
CA HIS A 470 -8.76 25.51 -10.28
C HIS A 470 -9.73 26.66 -10.58
N ALA A 471 -9.55 27.31 -11.73
CA ALA A 471 -10.52 28.26 -12.24
C ALA A 471 -11.84 27.49 -12.48
N ALA A 472 -12.87 27.81 -11.68
CA ALA A 472 -14.23 27.44 -12.04
C ALA A 472 -14.54 28.00 -13.44
N PRO A 473 -15.28 27.28 -14.30
CA PRO A 473 -15.64 27.82 -15.60
C PRO A 473 -16.53 29.05 -15.39
N LEU A 474 -15.95 30.24 -15.57
CA LEU A 474 -16.73 31.46 -15.70
C LEU A 474 -17.61 31.30 -16.95
N GLN A 475 -18.93 31.25 -16.74
CA GLN A 475 -19.90 31.45 -17.81
C GLN A 475 -19.64 32.83 -18.41
N SER A 476 -18.95 32.87 -19.55
CA SER A 476 -18.81 34.11 -20.32
C SER A 476 -20.12 34.41 -21.03
N ALA A 477 -20.88 35.36 -20.49
CA ALA A 477 -21.90 36.07 -21.24
C ALA A 477 -21.20 36.84 -22.39
N GLY A 478 -21.72 36.67 -23.59
CA GLY A 478 -21.05 37.02 -24.82
C GLY A 478 -20.82 38.52 -25.07
N SER A 479 -19.78 38.80 -25.85
CA SER A 479 -19.75 39.87 -26.84
C SER A 479 -18.54 39.69 -27.77
N PRO A 480 -18.59 40.25 -28.99
CA PRO A 480 -18.15 39.55 -30.19
C PRO A 480 -16.69 39.78 -30.59
N ILE A 481 -16.27 38.87 -31.47
CA ILE A 481 -15.00 38.74 -32.18
C ILE A 481 -14.64 40.03 -32.94
N VAL A 482 -13.39 40.47 -32.80
CA VAL A 482 -12.67 41.20 -33.86
C VAL A 482 -11.43 40.39 -34.21
N ALA A 483 -11.43 39.87 -35.44
CA ALA A 483 -10.33 39.11 -36.02
C ALA A 483 -9.31 40.06 -36.66
N SER A 484 -8.02 39.82 -36.40
CA SER A 484 -6.92 40.22 -37.28
C SER A 484 -5.95 39.04 -37.36
N GLY A 485 -5.82 38.47 -38.55
CA GLY A 485 -5.13 37.20 -38.78
C GLY A 485 -3.62 37.32 -38.94
N SER A 486 -2.97 36.15 -38.85
CA SER A 486 -1.94 35.74 -39.81
C SER A 486 -1.82 34.21 -39.78
N GLU A 487 -1.79 33.63 -40.97
CA GLU A 487 -1.67 32.21 -41.27
C GLU A 487 -0.24 31.70 -41.01
N MET A 488 -0.09 30.44 -40.63
CA MET A 488 0.69 29.49 -41.44
C MET A 488 0.38 28.02 -41.07
N ALA A 489 0.13 27.26 -42.12
CA ALA A 489 -0.29 25.87 -42.19
C ALA A 489 0.80 24.85 -41.80
N ALA A 490 0.36 23.65 -41.39
CA ALA A 490 0.62 22.42 -42.15
C ALA A 490 -0.29 21.27 -41.68
N SER A 491 -1.05 20.72 -42.61
CA SER A 491 -1.95 19.55 -42.50
C SER A 491 -1.34 18.31 -43.17
N ALA A 492 -1.68 17.12 -42.70
CA ALA A 492 -1.98 15.94 -43.52
C ALA A 492 -2.72 14.92 -42.62
N ALA A 493 -4.05 14.73 -42.72
CA ALA A 493 -4.79 13.95 -43.74
C ALA A 493 -4.54 12.44 -43.62
N LEU A 494 -5.49 11.51 -43.77
CA LEU A 494 -6.95 11.45 -43.97
C LEU A 494 -7.24 9.93 -43.99
N ASN A 495 -8.42 9.46 -43.56
CA ASN A 495 -9.27 8.65 -44.44
C ASN A 495 -10.66 8.41 -43.84
N SER A 496 -11.60 8.62 -44.75
CA SER A 496 -13.06 8.56 -44.71
C SER A 496 -13.62 7.18 -45.03
N GLU A 497 -14.90 6.95 -44.70
CA GLU A 497 -15.93 6.31 -45.56
C GLU A 497 -17.29 6.43 -44.82
N SER A 498 -18.17 7.37 -45.19
CA SER A 498 -19.33 7.30 -46.13
C SER A 498 -20.45 6.30 -45.74
N LYS A 499 -21.60 6.72 -45.17
CA LYS A 499 -22.86 7.30 -45.75
C LYS A 499 -23.96 6.24 -46.10
N PRO A 500 -25.24 6.59 -46.40
CA PRO A 500 -26.39 6.50 -45.48
C PRO A 500 -27.62 5.72 -46.04
N MET A 501 -28.75 5.67 -45.32
CA MET A 501 -30.07 5.56 -45.97
C MET A 501 -31.20 6.19 -45.13
N ALA A 502 -32.11 6.87 -45.82
CA ALA A 502 -33.18 7.72 -45.28
C ALA A 502 -34.58 7.12 -45.53
N ALA A 503 -35.56 7.52 -44.72
CA ALA A 503 -36.95 7.71 -45.17
C ALA A 503 -37.71 8.65 -44.20
N ALA A 504 -38.43 9.61 -44.79
CA ALA A 504 -39.25 10.67 -44.21
C ALA A 504 -40.56 10.13 -43.59
N SER A 505 -41.27 10.85 -42.70
CA SER A 505 -42.14 12.00 -43.04
C SER A 505 -42.52 12.89 -41.84
N GLU A 506 -42.76 14.17 -42.14
CA GLU A 506 -43.40 15.26 -41.36
C GLU A 506 -44.80 14.84 -40.83
N ASP A 507 -45.45 15.42 -39.81
CA ASP A 507 -45.66 16.84 -39.51
C ASP A 507 -46.36 17.02 -38.12
N ALA A 508 -46.49 18.27 -37.68
CA ALA A 508 -47.39 18.82 -36.63
C ALA A 508 -46.83 19.13 -35.21
N ALA A 509 -46.78 20.44 -34.96
CA ALA A 509 -46.55 21.11 -33.68
C ALA A 509 -47.80 21.12 -32.78
N GLU A 510 -47.59 21.04 -31.46
CA GLU A 510 -48.09 21.96 -30.41
C GLU A 510 -48.20 21.29 -29.02
N ALA A 511 -48.14 22.16 -28.00
CA ALA A 511 -48.58 21.97 -26.61
C ALA A 511 -47.62 21.31 -25.60
N ASN A 512 -46.72 22.15 -25.11
CA ASN A 512 -46.51 22.51 -23.71
C ASN A 512 -47.19 21.66 -22.60
N GLY A 513 -46.38 21.24 -21.62
CA GLY A 513 -46.82 20.88 -20.27
C GLY A 513 -46.74 19.40 -19.96
N LYS A 514 -45.60 18.96 -19.40
CA LYS A 514 -45.56 17.79 -18.50
C LYS A 514 -44.46 17.95 -17.46
N ILE A 515 -44.96 18.18 -16.25
CA ILE A 515 -44.34 17.97 -14.96
C ILE A 515 -43.90 16.50 -14.92
N ASN A 516 -42.60 16.24 -14.88
CA ASN A 516 -42.08 14.95 -14.43
C ASN A 516 -41.73 15.08 -12.96
N GLY A 517 -42.64 14.59 -12.13
CA GLY A 517 -42.34 14.25 -10.75
C GLY A 517 -41.50 12.99 -10.74
N ASP A 518 -40.25 13.14 -10.32
CA ASP A 518 -39.51 12.03 -9.74
C ASP A 518 -39.83 12.00 -8.25
N THR A 519 -40.33 10.86 -7.81
CA THR A 519 -40.44 10.48 -6.41
C THR A 519 -39.04 10.38 -5.81
N GLU A 520 -38.52 11.51 -5.34
CA GLU A 520 -37.36 11.58 -4.45
C GLU A 520 -37.79 11.16 -3.03
N THR A 521 -37.09 10.18 -2.50
CA THR A 521 -37.06 9.89 -1.06
C THR A 521 -36.47 11.08 -0.31
N GLY A 522 -37.32 11.97 0.21
CA GLY A 522 -37.13 12.75 1.44
C GLY A 522 -35.79 13.44 1.71
N ALA A 523 -35.04 13.88 0.70
CA ALA A 523 -33.82 14.66 0.92
C ALA A 523 -34.19 16.12 1.25
N ALA A 524 -33.74 16.62 2.40
CA ALA A 524 -33.96 18.00 2.80
C ALA A 524 -33.27 18.98 1.82
N SER A 525 -33.98 20.02 1.41
CA SER A 525 -33.48 20.99 0.42
C SER A 525 -32.72 22.13 1.08
N TRP A 526 -31.56 22.51 0.55
CA TRP A 526 -30.76 23.63 1.07
C TRP A 526 -31.30 24.98 0.59
N SER A 527 -31.51 25.92 1.51
CA SER A 527 -31.90 27.29 1.16
C SER A 527 -30.70 28.10 0.63
N PRO A 528 -30.91 29.16 -0.19
CA PRO A 528 -29.81 29.96 -0.74
C PRO A 528 -28.89 30.57 0.32
N ASP A 529 -29.46 31.01 1.44
CA ASP A 529 -28.75 31.50 2.62
C ASP A 529 -27.99 30.39 3.35
N GLY A 530 -28.57 29.19 3.50
CA GLY A 530 -27.88 28.02 4.05
C GLY A 530 -26.67 27.59 3.20
N ILE A 531 -26.79 27.62 1.87
CA ILE A 531 -25.68 27.36 0.94
C ILE A 531 -24.60 28.45 1.06
N ALA A 532 -25.01 29.72 1.15
CA ALA A 532 -24.06 30.83 1.31
C ALA A 532 -23.28 30.71 2.62
N GLU A 533 -23.92 30.29 3.71
CA GLU A 533 -23.26 30.05 4.99
C GLU A 533 -22.40 28.80 4.98
N LEU A 534 -22.82 27.72 4.31
CA LEU A 534 -21.99 26.52 4.13
C LEU A 534 -20.70 26.83 3.35
N LYS A 535 -20.78 27.71 2.35
CA LYS A 535 -19.60 28.23 1.63
C LYS A 535 -18.67 29.04 2.53
N LYS A 536 -19.13 29.50 3.69
CA LYS A 536 -18.24 30.14 4.67
C LYS A 536 -17.40 29.16 5.48
N ILE A 537 -17.62 27.86 5.37
CA ILE A 537 -16.82 26.86 6.08
C ILE A 537 -15.62 26.48 5.20
N PRO A 538 -14.38 26.43 5.76
CA PRO A 538 -13.20 26.04 5.00
C PRO A 538 -13.38 24.72 4.25
N PHE A 539 -12.91 24.65 3.01
CA PHE A 539 -13.24 23.56 2.07
C PHE A 539 -13.02 22.15 2.64
N PHE A 540 -11.95 21.93 3.40
CA PHE A 540 -11.53 20.63 3.91
C PHE A 540 -12.44 20.08 5.01
N VAL A 541 -13.13 20.94 5.78
CA VAL A 541 -14.16 20.54 6.77
C VAL A 541 -15.60 20.68 6.25
N ARG A 542 -15.80 21.39 5.13
CA ARG A 542 -17.13 21.67 4.56
C ARG A 542 -17.94 20.42 4.27
N GLY A 543 -17.31 19.37 3.71
CA GLY A 543 -17.99 18.12 3.40
C GLY A 543 -18.62 17.47 4.64
N LYS A 544 -17.91 17.50 5.78
CA LYS A 544 -18.43 17.04 7.07
C LYS A 544 -19.61 17.89 7.53
N VAL A 545 -19.46 19.21 7.53
CA VAL A 545 -20.51 20.10 8.06
C VAL A 545 -21.78 19.98 7.23
N LYS A 546 -21.65 19.87 5.90
CA LYS A 546 -22.79 19.60 5.01
C LYS A 546 -23.54 18.34 5.44
N ARG A 547 -22.85 17.20 5.54
CA ARG A 547 -23.48 15.93 5.92
C ARG A 547 -24.05 15.91 7.32
N ASN A 548 -23.31 16.48 8.28
CA ASN A 548 -23.77 16.59 9.65
C ASN A 548 -25.06 17.41 9.75
N THR A 549 -25.17 18.48 8.97
CA THR A 549 -26.37 19.31 8.89
C THR A 549 -27.51 18.57 8.20
N GLU A 550 -27.23 17.84 7.11
CA GLU A 550 -28.21 17.01 6.41
C GLU A 550 -28.75 15.89 7.30
N LYS A 551 -27.87 15.20 8.04
CA LYS A 551 -28.25 14.17 9.01
C LYS A 551 -29.08 14.76 10.15
N PHE A 552 -28.64 15.88 10.74
CA PHE A 552 -29.39 16.57 11.78
C PHE A 552 -30.79 16.98 11.32
N ALA A 553 -30.91 17.49 10.09
CA ALA A 553 -32.18 17.85 9.48
C ALA A 553 -33.08 16.62 9.28
N SER A 554 -32.52 15.53 8.75
CA SER A 554 -33.22 14.25 8.57
C SER A 554 -33.73 13.68 9.91
N ASP A 555 -32.88 13.64 10.94
CA ASP A 555 -33.21 13.10 12.26
C ASP A 555 -34.33 13.90 12.97
N ARG A 556 -34.53 15.16 12.58
CA ARG A 556 -35.56 16.06 13.15
C ARG A 556 -36.74 16.34 12.20
N GLY A 557 -36.78 15.70 11.04
CA GLY A 557 -37.83 15.92 10.03
C GLY A 557 -37.84 17.34 9.44
N ILE A 558 -36.70 18.04 9.44
CA ILE A 558 -36.54 19.37 8.86
C ILE A 558 -36.38 19.21 7.34
N THR A 559 -37.29 19.81 6.57
CA THR A 559 -37.32 19.68 5.09
C THR A 559 -36.55 20.76 4.35
N ALA A 560 -36.24 21.88 5.02
CA ALA A 560 -35.47 22.99 4.48
C ALA A 560 -34.27 23.31 5.39
N ILE A 561 -33.06 23.14 4.88
CA ILE A 561 -31.82 23.43 5.61
C ILE A 561 -31.48 24.91 5.44
N THR A 562 -31.66 25.67 6.52
CA THR A 562 -31.38 27.11 6.59
C THR A 562 -30.09 27.40 7.37
N VAL A 563 -29.71 28.68 7.44
CA VAL A 563 -28.59 29.12 8.30
C VAL A 563 -28.79 28.69 9.75
N ASP A 564 -30.00 28.81 10.28
CA ASP A 564 -30.32 28.42 11.66
C ASP A 564 -30.15 26.92 11.87
N THR A 565 -30.61 26.10 10.91
CA THR A 565 -30.42 24.63 10.93
C THR A 565 -28.94 24.25 10.97
N LEU A 566 -28.10 24.96 10.21
CA LEU A 566 -26.64 24.75 10.19
C LEU A 566 -26.00 25.08 11.54
N TYR A 567 -26.40 26.20 12.17
CA TYR A 567 -25.89 26.58 13.50
C TYR A 567 -26.39 25.66 14.61
N GLU A 568 -27.65 25.22 14.57
CA GLU A 568 -28.20 24.23 15.49
C GLU A 568 -27.48 22.89 15.37
N ALA A 569 -27.23 22.42 14.14
CA ALA A 569 -26.46 21.20 13.90
C ALA A 569 -25.04 21.31 14.45
N LYS A 570 -24.37 22.45 14.27
CA LYS A 570 -23.04 22.71 14.84
C LYS A 570 -23.07 22.69 16.38
N ALA A 571 -24.06 23.31 17.01
CA ALA A 571 -24.19 23.36 18.46
C ALA A 571 -24.50 21.98 19.07
N ALA A 572 -25.32 21.17 18.40
CA ALA A 572 -25.66 19.82 18.84
C ALA A 572 -24.48 18.82 18.77
N ILE A 573 -23.49 19.09 17.90
CA ILE A 573 -22.31 18.24 17.69
C ILE A 573 -21.09 18.73 18.52
N GLY A 574 -21.13 19.98 18.99
CA GLY A 574 -20.12 20.55 19.88
C GLY A 574 -20.34 20.26 21.38
N GLN A 575 -21.44 19.58 21.74
CA GLN A 575 -21.63 18.87 23.01
C GLN A 575 -21.15 17.43 22.86
#